data_AF-A0A2V8TT74-F1
#
_entry.id   AF-A0A2V8TT74-F1
#
_cell.length_a   1.000
_cell.length_b   1.000
_cell.length_c   1.000
_cell.angle_alpha   90.00
_cell.angle_beta   90.00
_cell.angle_gamma   90.00
#
_symmetry.space_group_name_H-M   'P 1'
#
loop_
_entity.id
_entity.type
_entity.pdbx_description
1 polymer ?
#
loop_
_entity_poly.entity_id
_entity_poly.type
_entity_poly.pdbx_seq_one_letter_code
_entity_poly.pdbx_strand_id
1 'polypeptide(L)'
;MSRSKLSVITLPLLAVATLFTHTLGAAELAPESRVTEVTVYRQGALVTREARLSLPPGSHRVVLQGLPCVAEPDSVRASGDGAAGIEIGGVEVQQEFRQPSLTPEYRQLEKDLEDLASQQALLDDRQQSIATLREFLGSLKATAGQQSSKEILTRRRQVSSAGTPLSWSPLRAAVR
;
A
#
# COMPACT_ATOMS: atom_id res chain seq x y z
N MET A 1 28.58 -68.67 -61.07
CA MET A 1 27.35 -68.76 -60.26
C MET A 1 27.72 -69.53 -58.99
N SER A 2 27.96 -68.89 -57.84
CA SER A 2 26.91 -68.61 -56.87
C SER A 2 27.48 -67.66 -55.82
N ARG A 3 26.77 -66.55 -55.58
CA ARG A 3 27.12 -65.55 -54.56
C ARG A 3 26.63 -66.06 -53.20
N SER A 4 27.55 -66.40 -52.29
CA SER A 4 27.21 -66.74 -50.90
C SER A 4 26.78 -65.47 -50.17
N LYS A 5 25.51 -65.47 -49.72
CA LYS A 5 24.82 -64.37 -49.04
C LYS A 5 25.53 -64.07 -47.71
N LEU A 6 26.18 -62.91 -47.63
CA LEU A 6 26.71 -62.38 -46.39
C LEU A 6 25.54 -62.06 -45.45
N SER A 7 25.63 -62.63 -44.26
CA SER A 7 24.66 -62.62 -43.17
C SER A 7 24.20 -61.20 -42.81
N VAL A 8 22.90 -60.95 -42.97
CA VAL A 8 22.21 -59.67 -42.69
C VAL A 8 21.81 -59.54 -41.21
N ILE A 9 22.44 -60.31 -40.30
CA ILE A 9 21.97 -60.47 -38.92
C ILE A 9 22.63 -59.49 -37.93
N THR A 10 23.56 -58.62 -38.37
CA THR A 10 24.21 -57.66 -37.45
C THR A 10 23.41 -56.37 -37.21
N LEU A 11 22.22 -56.20 -37.81
CA LEU A 11 21.47 -54.95 -37.71
C LEU A 11 20.39 -54.79 -36.60
N PRO A 12 19.98 -55.79 -35.78
CA PRO A 12 19.00 -55.55 -34.73
C PRO A 12 19.63 -55.13 -33.39
N LEU A 13 20.96 -55.21 -33.24
CA LEU A 13 21.62 -54.96 -31.95
C LEU A 13 21.85 -53.47 -31.65
N LEU A 14 21.84 -52.61 -32.68
CA LEU A 14 22.03 -51.15 -32.49
C LEU A 14 20.71 -50.40 -32.21
N ALA A 15 19.56 -51.02 -32.49
CA ALA A 15 18.25 -50.38 -32.32
C ALA A 15 17.67 -50.48 -30.91
N VAL A 16 18.23 -51.33 -30.04
CA VAL A 16 17.79 -51.49 -28.64
C VAL A 16 18.50 -50.50 -27.70
N ALA A 17 19.63 -49.93 -28.12
CA ALA A 17 20.42 -48.99 -27.31
C ALA A 17 19.88 -47.55 -27.31
N THR A 18 18.87 -47.22 -28.12
CA THR A 18 18.29 -45.87 -28.21
C THR A 18 17.08 -45.63 -27.32
N LEU A 19 16.62 -46.64 -26.55
CA LEU A 19 15.46 -46.51 -25.64
C LEU A 19 15.81 -45.98 -24.24
N PHE A 20 17.07 -45.63 -24.00
CA PHE A 20 17.53 -45.03 -22.73
C PHE A 20 17.91 -43.54 -22.88
N THR A 21 17.23 -42.79 -23.74
CA THR A 21 17.17 -41.34 -23.57
C THR A 21 16.25 -41.05 -22.38
N HIS A 22 16.79 -41.15 -21.17
CA HIS A 22 16.14 -40.56 -20.00
C HIS A 22 15.94 -39.08 -20.29
N THR A 23 14.68 -38.65 -20.34
CA THR A 23 14.34 -37.24 -20.37
C THR A 23 14.82 -36.64 -19.05
N LEU A 24 16.02 -36.06 -19.05
CA LEU A 24 16.49 -35.14 -18.02
C LEU A 24 15.66 -33.85 -18.13
N GLY A 25 14.38 -33.94 -17.76
CA GLY A 25 13.62 -32.80 -17.29
C GLY A 25 13.59 -32.95 -15.78
N ALA A 26 14.35 -32.14 -15.06
CA ALA A 26 14.13 -31.97 -13.62
C ALA A 26 12.69 -31.48 -13.47
N ALA A 27 11.78 -32.39 -13.12
CA ALA A 27 10.37 -32.07 -13.02
C ALA A 27 10.20 -31.00 -11.95
N GLU A 28 9.72 -29.82 -12.35
CA GLU A 28 9.43 -28.75 -11.42
C GLU A 28 8.11 -29.10 -10.71
N LEU A 29 8.21 -29.40 -9.43
CA LEU A 29 7.06 -29.78 -8.61
C LEU A 29 6.65 -28.59 -7.76
N ALA A 30 5.38 -28.22 -7.83
CA ALA A 30 4.80 -27.15 -7.04
C ALA A 30 3.77 -27.69 -6.03
N PRO A 31 4.21 -28.36 -4.94
CA PRO A 31 3.29 -28.86 -3.92
C PRO A 31 2.71 -27.71 -3.09
N GLU A 32 1.46 -27.88 -2.62
CA GLU A 32 0.90 -26.98 -1.63
C GLU A 32 1.63 -27.14 -0.28
N SER A 33 2.10 -26.02 0.28
CA SER A 33 2.57 -25.96 1.66
C SER A 33 1.53 -25.31 2.55
N ARG A 34 1.43 -25.76 3.81
CA ARG A 34 0.51 -25.21 4.80
C ARG A 34 1.28 -24.78 6.04
N VAL A 35 0.81 -23.71 6.69
CA VAL A 35 1.35 -23.24 7.97
C VAL A 35 0.91 -24.22 9.05
N THR A 36 1.86 -24.86 9.73
CA THR A 36 1.60 -25.81 10.82
C THR A 36 1.80 -25.18 12.19
N GLU A 37 2.74 -24.25 12.32
CA GLU A 37 3.05 -23.58 13.58
C GLU A 37 3.43 -22.11 13.37
N VAL A 38 3.01 -21.25 14.30
CA VAL A 38 3.42 -19.85 14.36
C VAL A 38 3.79 -19.49 15.79
N THR A 39 5.05 -19.09 15.99
CA THR A 39 5.52 -18.55 17.28
C THR A 39 5.76 -17.05 17.14
N VAL A 40 5.03 -16.24 17.92
CA VAL A 40 5.11 -14.78 17.85
C VAL A 40 6.07 -14.23 18.92
N TYR A 41 6.98 -13.35 18.49
CA TYR A 41 7.92 -12.61 19.33
C TYR A 41 7.66 -11.10 19.23
N ARG A 42 8.31 -10.30 20.08
CA ARG A 42 8.13 -8.83 20.08
C ARG A 42 8.49 -8.15 18.76
N GLN A 43 9.46 -8.70 18.03
CA GLN A 43 10.02 -8.10 16.81
C GLN A 43 9.70 -8.89 15.54
N GLY A 44 8.84 -9.91 15.62
CA GLY A 44 8.52 -10.73 14.46
C GLY A 44 7.86 -12.05 14.84
N ALA A 45 7.59 -12.90 13.85
CA ALA A 45 7.05 -14.23 14.07
C ALA A 45 7.88 -15.27 13.33
N LEU A 46 8.12 -16.40 13.97
CA LEU A 46 8.63 -17.60 13.33
C LEU A 46 7.45 -18.39 12.81
N VAL A 47 7.45 -18.69 11.51
CA VAL A 47 6.39 -19.43 10.82
C VAL A 47 6.96 -20.73 10.27
N THR A 48 6.44 -21.86 10.75
CA THR A 48 6.79 -23.19 10.25
C THR A 48 5.74 -23.63 9.24
N ARG A 49 6.19 -24.09 8.07
CA ARG A 49 5.34 -24.63 7.01
C ARG A 49 5.79 -26.04 6.65
N GLU A 50 4.81 -26.88 6.35
CA GLU A 50 5.05 -28.25 5.91
C GLU A 50 4.42 -28.50 4.55
N ALA A 51 5.11 -29.28 3.72
CA ALA A 51 4.62 -29.80 2.45
C ALA A 51 4.96 -31.29 2.38
N ARG A 52 4.00 -32.11 1.96
CA ARG A 52 4.21 -33.55 1.75
C ARG A 52 4.37 -33.81 0.27
N LEU A 53 5.43 -34.53 -0.07
CA LEU A 53 5.83 -34.81 -1.45
C LEU A 53 6.30 -36.25 -1.58
N SER A 54 5.95 -36.88 -2.69
CA SER A 54 6.43 -38.21 -3.08
C SER A 54 7.34 -38.05 -4.29
N LEU A 55 8.66 -38.16 -4.06
CA LEU A 55 9.67 -37.98 -5.11
C LEU A 55 10.30 -39.34 -5.45
N PRO A 56 10.42 -39.70 -6.75
CA PRO A 56 11.27 -40.81 -7.16
C PRO A 56 12.76 -40.47 -6.92
N PRO A 57 13.66 -41.47 -6.85
CA PRO A 57 15.08 -41.20 -6.67
C PRO A 57 15.64 -40.36 -7.81
N GLY A 58 16.42 -39.33 -7.48
CA GLY A 58 17.00 -38.38 -8.43
C GLY A 58 17.00 -36.94 -7.93
N SER A 59 17.49 -36.02 -8.75
CA SER A 59 17.48 -34.58 -8.47
C SER A 59 16.19 -33.94 -8.94
N HIS A 60 15.51 -33.22 -8.04
CA HIS A 60 14.25 -32.53 -8.31
C HIS A 60 14.32 -31.07 -7.91
N ARG A 61 13.61 -30.20 -8.63
CA ARG A 61 13.39 -28.81 -8.23
C ARG A 61 11.98 -28.69 -7.66
N VAL A 62 11.87 -28.26 -6.42
CA VAL A 62 10.59 -28.09 -5.73
C VAL A 62 10.35 -26.60 -5.50
N VAL A 63 9.21 -26.09 -5.97
CA VAL A 63 8.83 -24.68 -5.86
C VAL A 63 7.65 -24.54 -4.91
N LEU A 64 7.88 -23.87 -3.79
CA LEU A 64 6.83 -23.58 -2.80
C LEU A 64 6.28 -22.18 -3.04
N GLN A 65 5.05 -22.10 -3.55
CA GLN A 65 4.38 -20.83 -3.77
C GLN A 65 3.65 -20.33 -2.50
N GLY A 66 3.40 -19.02 -2.43
CA GLY A 66 2.59 -18.43 -1.37
C GLY A 66 3.29 -18.36 -0.01
N LEU A 67 4.60 -18.13 -0.01
CA LEU A 67 5.31 -17.72 1.20
C LEU A 67 4.72 -16.41 1.74
N PRO A 68 4.69 -16.20 3.07
CA PRO A 68 4.20 -14.94 3.65
C PRO A 68 4.93 -13.74 3.03
N CYS A 69 4.19 -12.72 2.60
CA CYS A 69 4.76 -11.54 1.93
C CYS A 69 5.73 -10.72 2.81
N VAL A 70 5.65 -10.91 4.12
CA VAL A 70 6.50 -10.25 5.12
C VAL A 70 7.77 -11.05 5.43
N ALA A 71 7.97 -12.22 4.81
CA ALA A 71 9.15 -13.04 5.03
C ALA A 71 10.38 -12.43 4.35
N GLU A 72 11.47 -12.28 5.11
CA GLU A 72 12.77 -11.83 4.59
C GLU A 72 13.44 -13.01 3.85
N PRO A 73 13.89 -12.85 2.58
CA PRO A 73 14.51 -13.92 1.79
C PRO A 73 15.64 -14.65 2.52
N ASP A 74 16.52 -13.91 3.20
CA ASP A 74 17.70 -14.45 3.90
C ASP A 74 17.35 -15.22 5.17
N SER A 75 16.13 -15.07 5.68
CA SER A 75 15.64 -15.76 6.88
C SER A 75 15.08 -17.15 6.59
N VAL A 76 14.84 -17.48 5.32
CA VAL A 76 14.22 -18.75 4.93
C VAL A 76 15.23 -19.89 5.11
N ARG A 77 14.77 -20.96 5.75
CA ARG A 77 15.50 -22.21 5.95
C ARG A 77 14.59 -23.36 5.55
N ALA A 78 15.14 -24.37 4.89
CA ALA A 78 14.42 -25.58 4.52
C ALA A 78 15.13 -26.80 5.12
N SER A 79 14.33 -27.72 5.62
CA SER A 79 14.76 -29.05 6.07
C SER A 79 13.72 -30.06 5.62
N GLY A 80 14.12 -31.31 5.46
CA GLY A 80 13.21 -32.37 5.06
C GLY A 80 13.74 -33.73 5.49
N ASP A 81 12.80 -34.58 5.89
CA ASP A 81 13.07 -35.96 6.27
C ASP A 81 12.40 -36.90 5.27
N GLY A 82 13.08 -37.99 4.90
CA GLY A 82 12.58 -38.94 3.92
C GLY A 82 13.19 -40.32 4.10
N ALA A 83 12.44 -41.35 3.69
CA ALA A 83 12.84 -42.75 3.87
C ALA A 83 14.15 -43.12 3.16
N ALA A 84 14.51 -42.42 2.07
CA ALA A 84 15.71 -42.66 1.28
C ALA A 84 16.87 -41.70 1.63
N GLY A 85 16.73 -40.87 2.66
CA GLY A 85 17.61 -39.73 2.92
C GLY A 85 17.33 -38.58 1.95
N ILE A 86 17.45 -37.34 2.43
CA ILE A 86 17.24 -36.13 1.64
C ILE A 86 18.47 -35.25 1.78
N GLU A 87 18.96 -34.75 0.64
CA GLU A 87 19.97 -33.70 0.58
C GLU A 87 19.38 -32.48 -0.13
N ILE A 88 19.48 -31.31 0.49
CA ILE A 88 18.99 -30.05 -0.07
C ILE A 88 20.19 -29.32 -0.67
N GLY A 89 20.27 -29.30 -2.00
CA GLY A 89 21.38 -28.65 -2.71
C GLY A 89 21.41 -27.12 -2.59
N GLY A 90 20.26 -26.48 -2.35
CA GLY A 90 20.16 -25.04 -2.17
C GLY A 90 18.72 -24.57 -1.98
N VAL A 91 18.57 -23.41 -1.35
CA VAL A 91 17.29 -22.73 -1.19
C VAL A 91 17.42 -21.37 -1.85
N GLU A 92 16.53 -21.09 -2.80
CA GLU A 92 16.44 -19.80 -3.47
C GLU A 92 15.05 -19.23 -3.23
N VAL A 93 14.99 -17.97 -2.82
CA VAL A 93 13.74 -17.25 -2.60
C VAL A 93 13.64 -16.14 -3.64
N GLN A 94 12.63 -16.22 -4.50
CA GLN A 94 12.36 -15.20 -5.50
C GLN A 94 11.09 -14.44 -5.13
N GLN A 95 11.16 -13.12 -5.15
CA GLN A 95 9.98 -12.27 -5.01
C GLN A 95 9.37 -12.02 -6.38
N GLU A 96 8.23 -12.67 -6.64
CA GLU A 96 7.44 -12.42 -7.83
C GLU A 96 6.44 -11.28 -7.57
N PHE A 97 6.65 -10.14 -8.21
CA PHE A 97 5.62 -9.10 -8.29
C PHE A 97 4.55 -9.54 -9.28
N ARG A 98 3.57 -10.31 -8.80
CA ARG A 98 2.38 -10.63 -9.58
C ARG A 98 1.52 -9.37 -9.68
N GLN A 99 1.19 -8.95 -10.90
CA GLN A 99 0.14 -7.94 -11.08
C GLN A 99 -1.13 -8.48 -10.41
N PRO A 100 -1.78 -7.71 -9.51
CA PRO A 100 -2.99 -8.18 -8.86
C PRO A 100 -3.98 -8.58 -9.94
N SER A 101 -4.36 -9.86 -9.97
CA SER A 101 -5.51 -10.27 -10.75
C SER A 101 -6.70 -9.54 -10.15
N LEU A 102 -7.13 -8.45 -10.79
CA LEU A 102 -8.20 -7.57 -10.30
C LEU A 102 -9.50 -8.37 -10.24
N THR A 103 -9.74 -9.02 -9.10
CA THR A 103 -11.03 -9.65 -8.81
C THR A 103 -12.11 -8.58 -8.86
N PRO A 104 -13.37 -8.95 -9.17
CA PRO A 104 -14.48 -8.00 -9.14
C PRO A 104 -14.58 -7.27 -7.79
N GLU A 105 -14.31 -7.98 -6.69
CA GLU A 105 -14.25 -7.45 -5.32
C GLU A 105 -13.18 -6.38 -5.16
N TYR A 106 -11.97 -6.61 -5.70
CA TYR A 106 -10.89 -5.63 -5.66
C TYR A 106 -11.27 -4.33 -6.37
N ARG A 107 -11.89 -4.43 -7.56
CA ARG A 107 -12.34 -3.25 -8.31
C ARG A 107 -13.41 -2.47 -7.57
N GLN A 108 -14.31 -3.17 -6.89
CA GLN A 108 -15.33 -2.50 -6.08
C GLN A 108 -14.69 -1.73 -4.93
N LEU A 109 -13.72 -2.34 -4.23
CA LEU A 109 -13.01 -1.69 -3.14
C LEU A 109 -12.20 -0.47 -3.62
N GLU A 110 -11.57 -0.56 -4.79
CA GLU A 110 -10.86 0.56 -5.43
C GLU A 110 -11.81 1.72 -5.75
N LYS A 111 -12.99 1.42 -6.28
CA LYS A 111 -14.03 2.43 -6.51
C LYS A 111 -14.52 3.07 -5.21
N ASP A 112 -14.76 2.26 -4.17
CA ASP A 112 -15.19 2.77 -2.87
C ASP A 112 -14.12 3.70 -2.26
N LEU A 113 -12.83 3.41 -2.45
CA LEU A 113 -11.73 4.29 -2.06
C LEU A 113 -11.75 5.62 -2.82
N GLU A 114 -11.97 5.58 -4.14
CA GLU A 114 -12.05 6.78 -4.98
C GLU A 114 -13.25 7.67 -4.60
N ASP A 115 -14.39 7.05 -4.32
CA ASP A 115 -15.60 7.74 -3.84
C ASP A 115 -15.36 8.39 -2.47
N LEU A 116 -14.72 7.68 -1.53
CA LEU A 116 -14.36 8.22 -0.22
C LEU A 116 -13.35 9.37 -0.31
N ALA A 117 -12.33 9.25 -1.16
CA ALA A 117 -11.37 10.32 -1.38
C ALA A 117 -12.03 11.57 -1.96
N SER A 118 -12.98 11.40 -2.89
CA SER A 118 -13.78 12.49 -3.45
C SER A 118 -14.65 13.18 -2.39
N GLN A 119 -15.24 12.40 -1.48
CA GLN A 119 -16.01 12.95 -0.36
C GLN A 119 -15.15 13.75 0.61
N GLN A 120 -13.93 13.26 0.92
CA GLN A 120 -12.98 13.99 1.76
C GLN A 120 -12.60 15.33 1.12
N ALA A 121 -12.24 15.33 -0.16
CA ALA A 121 -11.93 16.56 -0.89
C ALA A 121 -13.07 17.59 -0.84
N LEU A 122 -14.32 17.14 -1.03
CA LEU A 122 -15.49 18.02 -0.94
C LEU A 122 -15.67 18.64 0.47
N LEU A 123 -15.42 17.85 1.51
CA LEU A 123 -15.53 18.33 2.89
C LEU A 123 -14.40 19.31 3.22
N ASP A 124 -13.19 19.05 2.76
CA ASP A 124 -12.03 19.94 2.94
C ASP A 124 -12.24 21.28 2.23
N ASP A 125 -12.74 21.26 0.99
CA ASP A 125 -13.11 22.48 0.25
C ASP A 125 -14.15 23.31 1.01
N ARG A 126 -15.16 22.65 1.59
CA ARG A 126 -16.17 23.32 2.42
C ARG A 126 -15.55 23.93 3.68
N GLN A 127 -14.68 23.19 4.37
CA GLN A 127 -13.97 23.71 5.54
C GLN A 127 -13.14 24.94 5.19
N GLN A 128 -12.40 24.89 4.08
CA GLN A 128 -11.58 25.99 3.60
C GLN A 128 -12.43 27.23 3.25
N SER A 129 -13.58 27.03 2.60
CA SER A 129 -14.50 28.13 2.28
C SER A 129 -15.05 28.82 3.55
N ILE A 130 -15.43 28.02 4.56
CA ILE A 130 -15.94 28.53 5.84
C ILE A 130 -14.82 29.25 6.61
N ALA A 131 -13.59 28.73 6.59
CA ALA A 131 -12.44 29.37 7.20
C ALA A 131 -12.16 30.73 6.56
N THR A 132 -12.18 30.81 5.23
CA THR A 132 -12.01 32.04 4.47
C THR A 132 -13.11 33.06 4.82
N LEU A 133 -14.37 32.63 4.90
CA LEU A 133 -15.48 33.49 5.29
C LEU A 133 -15.32 34.02 6.73
N ARG A 134 -14.86 33.18 7.65
CA ARG A 134 -14.60 33.58 9.04
C ARG A 134 -13.51 34.65 9.12
N GLU A 135 -12.42 34.48 8.40
CA GLU A 135 -11.33 35.45 8.35
C GLU A 135 -11.79 36.78 7.75
N PHE A 136 -12.56 36.73 6.66
CA PHE A 136 -13.17 37.92 6.06
C PHE A 136 -14.07 38.68 7.04
N LEU A 137 -14.98 37.99 7.72
CA LEU A 137 -15.85 38.60 8.74
C LEU A 137 -15.05 39.15 9.93
N GLY A 138 -13.96 38.47 10.31
CA GLY A 138 -13.01 38.94 11.33
C GLY A 138 -12.37 40.27 10.95
N SER A 139 -11.89 40.40 9.71
CA SER A 139 -11.27 41.64 9.22
C SER A 139 -12.26 42.80 9.10
N LEU A 140 -13.51 42.54 8.72
CA LEU A 140 -14.58 43.56 8.72
C LEU A 140 -14.87 44.08 10.13
N LYS A 141 -14.99 43.17 11.13
CA LYS A 141 -15.21 43.55 12.53
C LYS A 141 -14.05 44.41 13.06
N ALA A 142 -12.81 44.03 12.76
CA ALA A 142 -11.64 44.79 13.16
C ALA A 142 -11.62 46.19 12.54
N THR A 143 -11.93 46.29 11.24
CA THR A 143 -11.96 47.57 10.52
C THR A 143 -13.07 48.49 11.02
N ALA A 144 -14.28 47.97 11.23
CA ALA A 144 -15.41 48.74 11.76
C ALA A 144 -15.08 49.36 13.13
N GLY A 145 -14.46 48.59 14.03
CA GLY A 145 -14.02 49.10 15.34
C GLY A 145 -12.97 50.21 15.25
N GLN A 146 -12.00 50.09 14.34
CA GLN A 146 -10.97 51.11 14.10
C GLN A 146 -11.56 52.41 13.53
N GLN A 147 -12.48 52.31 12.58
CA GLN A 147 -13.11 53.47 11.94
C GLN A 147 -13.97 54.25 12.95
N SER A 148 -14.76 53.56 13.78
CA SER A 148 -15.55 54.19 14.86
C SER A 148 -14.66 54.86 15.90
N SER A 149 -13.54 54.24 16.30
CA SER A 149 -12.59 54.86 17.22
C SER A 149 -11.95 56.12 16.62
N LYS A 150 -11.59 56.09 15.34
CA LYS A 150 -11.02 57.25 14.63
C LYS A 150 -12.02 58.41 14.55
N GLU A 151 -13.28 58.12 14.24
CA GLU A 151 -14.35 59.12 14.14
C GLU A 151 -14.68 59.78 15.48
N ILE A 152 -14.72 59.02 16.58
CA ILE A 152 -14.94 59.56 17.93
C ILE A 152 -13.81 60.50 18.32
N LEU A 153 -12.56 60.15 17.99
CA LEU A 153 -11.39 60.97 18.28
C LEU A 153 -11.36 62.27 17.46
N THR A 154 -11.72 62.25 16.17
CA THR A 154 -11.83 63.47 15.36
C THR A 154 -12.98 64.35 15.79
N ARG A 155 -14.18 63.78 16.04
CA ARG A 155 -15.35 64.54 16.50
C ARG A 155 -15.09 65.22 17.85
N ARG A 156 -14.48 64.52 18.82
CA ARG A 156 -14.17 65.09 20.14
C ARG A 156 -13.21 66.28 20.05
N ARG A 157 -12.23 66.24 19.13
CA ARG A 157 -11.27 67.34 18.96
C ARG A 157 -11.94 68.61 18.41
N GLN A 158 -12.88 68.48 17.47
CA GLN A 158 -13.62 69.62 16.91
C GLN A 158 -14.51 70.34 17.93
N VAL A 159 -15.11 69.61 18.87
CA VAL A 159 -15.95 70.22 19.92
C VAL A 159 -15.10 71.08 20.88
N SER A 160 -13.82 70.75 21.09
CA SER A 160 -12.93 71.56 21.92
C SER A 160 -12.38 72.81 21.23
N SER A 161 -12.32 72.83 19.89
CA SER A 161 -11.84 73.99 19.12
C SER A 161 -12.96 74.98 18.73
N ALA A 162 -14.24 74.60 18.89
CA ALA A 162 -15.40 75.41 18.56
C ALA A 162 -16.07 76.06 19.79
N GLY A 163 -15.36 76.11 20.92
CA GLY A 163 -15.83 76.76 22.14
C GLY A 163 -15.72 78.28 22.07
N THR A 164 -16.62 78.94 21.33
CA THR A 164 -16.98 80.32 21.68
C THR A 164 -17.73 80.22 23.02
N PRO A 165 -17.31 80.92 24.09
CA PRO A 165 -17.99 80.81 25.38
C PRO A 165 -19.43 81.31 25.20
N LEU A 166 -20.40 80.39 25.33
CA LEU A 166 -21.82 80.71 25.36
C LEU A 166 -22.06 81.54 26.62
N SER A 167 -22.14 82.86 26.47
CA SER A 167 -22.55 83.76 27.53
C SER A 167 -24.04 83.55 27.79
N TRP A 168 -24.36 83.02 28.96
CA TRP A 168 -25.75 82.89 29.41
C TRP A 168 -26.21 84.27 29.93
N SER A 169 -27.10 84.93 29.18
CA SER A 169 -27.75 86.18 29.62
C SER A 169 -28.97 85.81 30.48
N PRO A 170 -29.02 86.16 31.78
CA PRO A 170 -30.23 85.94 32.58
C PRO A 170 -31.34 86.89 32.11
N LEU A 171 -32.47 86.31 31.67
CA LEU A 171 -33.70 87.04 31.36
C LEU A 171 -34.15 87.85 32.59
N ARG A 172 -34.25 89.18 32.43
CA ARG A 172 -34.91 90.03 33.42
C ARG A 172 -36.42 89.87 33.26
N ALA A 173 -37.06 89.21 34.22
CA ALA A 173 -38.50 89.25 34.40
C ALA A 173 -38.89 90.68 34.83
N ALA A 174 -39.61 91.40 33.96
CA ALA A 174 -40.24 92.66 34.31
C ALA A 174 -41.63 92.36 34.89
N VAL A 175 -41.79 92.66 36.18
CA VAL A 175 -43.08 92.71 36.87
C VAL A 175 -43.70 94.08 36.62
N ARG A 176 -44.83 94.13 35.92
CA ARG A 176 -45.98 95.00 36.25
C ARG A 176 -47.22 94.58 35.47
#